data_AF-A0A2W0BED9-F1
#
_entry.id   AF-A0A2W0BED9-F1
#
_cell.length_a   1.000
_cell.length_b   1.000
_cell.length_c   1.000
_cell.angle_alpha   90.00
_cell.angle_beta   90.00
_cell.angle_gamma   90.00
#
_symmetry.space_group_name_H-M   'P 1'
#
loop_
_entity.id
_entity.type
_entity.pdbx_description
1 polymer ?
#
loop_
_entity_poly.entity_id
_entity_poly.type
_entity_poly.pdbx_seq_one_letter_code
_entity_poly.pdbx_strand_id
1 'polypeptide(L)'
;EFREAVKSAYSNFLHEPIITVNLKDFEKPFFTAGGMVAHPGKYEMRGDVTLVEALQQAGGFTEESKHSQVLLFRRVSQDWAQAKVIDVKKMLNQKTLAEDIHLQSGDMIFVPQNRVSKIRKFIPTAGLSMYSPIP
;
A
#
# COMPACT_ATOMS: atom_id res chain seq x y z
N GLU A 1 -6.25 12.35 22.67
CA GLU A 1 -5.03 13.10 22.32
C GLU A 1 -5.32 14.42 21.57
N PHE A 2 -5.79 14.40 20.31
CA PHE A 2 -5.98 15.65 19.54
C PHE A 2 -6.91 16.69 20.20
N ARG A 3 -8.06 16.28 20.75
CA ARG A 3 -8.98 17.20 21.45
C ARG A 3 -8.32 17.93 22.63
N GLU A 4 -7.46 17.24 23.37
CA GLU A 4 -6.77 17.83 24.51
C GLU A 4 -5.66 18.79 24.08
N ALA A 5 -4.94 18.46 23.00
CA ALA A 5 -3.96 19.36 22.40
C ALA A 5 -4.62 20.69 21.95
N VAL A 6 -5.79 20.60 21.29
CA VAL A 6 -6.53 21.81 20.89
C VAL A 6 -7.07 22.56 22.11
N LYS A 7 -7.59 21.86 23.13
CA LYS A 7 -8.06 22.49 24.38
C LYS A 7 -6.94 23.26 25.08
N SER A 8 -5.74 22.69 25.14
CA SER A 8 -4.56 23.33 25.74
C SER A 8 -4.02 24.49 24.91
N ALA A 9 -4.08 24.43 23.57
CA ALA A 9 -3.61 25.51 22.72
C ALA A 9 -4.50 26.77 22.82
N TYR A 10 -5.80 26.59 23.05
CA TYR A 10 -6.79 27.68 23.08
C TYR A 10 -7.19 28.13 24.50
N SER A 11 -6.62 27.55 25.56
CA SER A 11 -6.94 27.89 26.95
C SER A 11 -6.60 29.34 27.33
N ASN A 12 -5.65 29.96 26.63
CA ASN A 12 -5.25 31.36 26.87
C ASN A 12 -6.23 32.39 26.26
N PHE A 13 -7.12 31.95 25.37
CA PHE A 13 -8.04 32.83 24.65
C PHE A 13 -9.51 32.53 24.92
N LEU A 14 -9.86 31.31 25.37
CA LEU A 14 -11.22 30.88 25.63
C LEU A 14 -11.32 30.23 27.02
N HIS A 15 -12.20 30.76 27.88
CA HIS A 15 -12.59 30.08 29.12
C HIS A 15 -13.57 28.94 28.80
N GLU A 16 -13.20 27.72 29.17
CA GLU A 16 -13.98 26.48 29.00
C GLU A 16 -14.59 26.25 27.60
N PRO A 17 -13.76 26.13 26.54
CA PRO A 17 -14.26 25.92 25.19
C PRO A 17 -14.86 24.51 25.03
N ILE A 18 -16.12 24.44 24.61
CA ILE A 18 -16.77 23.21 24.16
C ILE A 18 -16.35 22.95 22.71
N ILE A 19 -15.33 22.11 22.53
CA ILE A 19 -14.76 21.82 21.21
C ILE A 19 -15.37 20.54 20.64
N THR A 20 -16.03 20.68 19.49
CA THR A 20 -16.52 19.57 18.66
C THR A 20 -15.65 19.49 17.41
N VAL A 21 -14.87 18.42 17.28
CA VAL A 21 -14.03 18.18 16.11
C VAL A 21 -14.81 17.29 15.15
N ASN A 22 -15.18 17.83 13.99
CA ASN A 22 -15.78 17.10 12.89
C ASN A 22 -14.78 17.01 11.74
N LEU A 23 -14.48 15.79 11.29
CA LEU A 23 -13.59 15.55 10.16
C LEU A 23 -14.36 15.83 8.86
N LYS A 24 -14.05 16.94 8.19
CA LYS A 24 -14.80 17.41 7.00
C LYS A 24 -14.44 16.66 5.72
N ASP A 25 -13.15 16.44 5.46
CA ASP A 25 -12.65 15.89 4.20
C ASP A 25 -11.59 14.83 4.49
N PHE A 26 -12.03 13.62 4.85
CA PHE A 26 -11.14 12.47 4.89
C PHE A 26 -11.10 11.85 3.51
N GLU A 27 -10.01 12.05 2.77
CA GLU A 27 -9.72 11.17 1.65
C GLU A 27 -9.60 9.75 2.21
N LYS A 28 -10.59 8.92 1.91
CA LYS A 28 -10.58 7.54 2.37
C LYS A 28 -9.29 6.88 1.91
N PRO A 29 -8.56 6.20 2.82
CA PRO A 29 -7.40 5.41 2.48
C PRO A 29 -7.73 4.51 1.29
N PHE A 30 -6.81 4.45 0.33
CA PHE A 30 -7.03 3.68 -0.89
C PHE A 30 -5.74 2.99 -1.31
N PHE A 31 -5.88 1.89 -2.03
CA PHE A 31 -4.79 1.30 -2.81
C PHE A 31 -5.21 1.20 -4.26
N THR A 32 -4.24 1.08 -5.17
CA THR A 32 -4.50 0.84 -6.59
C THR A 32 -3.99 -0.54 -6.97
N ALA A 33 -4.81 -1.36 -7.60
CA ALA A 33 -4.36 -2.62 -8.20
C ALA A 33 -4.35 -2.49 -9.72
N GLY A 34 -3.25 -2.91 -10.35
CA GLY A 34 -3.08 -2.83 -11.80
C GLY A 34 -2.32 -4.02 -12.38
N GLY A 35 -2.35 -4.12 -13.70
CA GLY A 35 -1.74 -5.23 -14.44
C GLY A 35 -2.68 -6.43 -14.56
N MET A 36 -2.14 -7.64 -14.42
CA MET A 36 -2.82 -8.92 -14.65
C MET A 36 -3.61 -9.40 -13.42
N VAL A 37 -4.53 -8.55 -12.96
CA VAL A 37 -5.55 -8.83 -11.95
C VAL A 37 -6.93 -8.86 -12.60
N ALA A 38 -7.90 -9.58 -12.03
CA ALA A 38 -9.22 -9.71 -12.64
C ALA A 38 -9.93 -8.35 -12.81
N HIS A 39 -9.80 -7.46 -11.82
CA HIS A 39 -10.38 -6.13 -11.83
C HIS A 39 -9.31 -5.09 -11.47
N PRO A 40 -8.60 -4.49 -12.45
CA PRO A 40 -7.69 -3.39 -12.17
C PRO A 40 -8.47 -2.12 -11.83
N GLY A 41 -8.03 -1.37 -10.82
CA GLY A 41 -8.72 -0.17 -10.37
C GLY A 41 -8.24 0.36 -9.02
N LYS A 42 -8.88 1.44 -8.57
CA LYS A 42 -8.70 2.05 -7.26
C LYS A 42 -9.67 1.40 -6.27
N TYR A 43 -9.17 0.97 -5.12
CA TYR A 43 -9.91 0.29 -4.07
C TYR A 43 -9.84 1.09 -2.78
N GLU A 44 -11.00 1.30 -2.13
CA GLU A 44 -11.05 1.92 -0.80
C GLU A 44 -10.60 0.89 0.25
N MET A 45 -9.64 1.27 1.08
CA MET A 45 -9.20 0.48 2.22
C MET A 45 -10.15 0.70 3.40
N ARG A 46 -10.64 -0.40 3.97
CA ARG A 46 -11.46 -0.38 5.19
C ARG A 46 -10.66 -0.98 6.34
N GLY A 47 -9.83 -0.16 6.97
CA GLY A 47 -8.91 -0.58 8.02
C GLY A 47 -7.59 -1.14 7.46
N ASP A 48 -6.98 -2.06 8.21
CA ASP A 48 -5.76 -2.73 7.80
C ASP A 48 -6.07 -3.75 6.70
N VAL A 49 -5.49 -3.55 5.53
CA VAL A 49 -5.62 -4.43 4.37
C VAL A 49 -4.27 -5.02 4.05
N THR A 50 -4.19 -6.34 3.94
CA THR A 50 -2.95 -7.01 3.53
C THR A 50 -2.82 -7.11 2.01
N LEU A 51 -1.62 -7.41 1.52
CA LEU A 51 -1.39 -7.61 0.09
C LEU A 51 -2.27 -8.73 -0.49
N VAL A 52 -2.41 -9.84 0.24
CA VAL A 52 -3.23 -10.97 -0.20
C VAL A 52 -4.70 -10.58 -0.24
N GLU A 53 -5.20 -9.89 0.78
CA GLU A 53 -6.58 -9.41 0.83
C GLU A 53 -6.87 -8.41 -0.30
N ALA A 54 -5.94 -7.48 -0.56
CA ALA A 54 -6.07 -6.53 -1.65
C ALA A 54 -6.12 -7.21 -3.03
N LEU A 55 -5.30 -8.25 -3.24
CA LEU A 55 -5.34 -9.04 -4.45
C LEU A 55 -6.67 -9.80 -4.57
N GLN A 56 -7.20 -10.32 -3.48
CA GLN A 56 -8.54 -10.96 -3.46
C GLN A 56 -9.65 -9.95 -3.77
N GLN A 57 -9.59 -8.73 -3.22
CA GLN A 57 -10.52 -7.64 -3.53
C GLN A 57 -10.46 -7.25 -5.01
N ALA A 58 -9.27 -7.33 -5.63
CA ALA A 58 -9.10 -7.14 -7.07
C ALA A 58 -9.58 -8.34 -7.92
N GLY A 59 -10.22 -9.35 -7.31
CA GLY A 59 -10.70 -10.57 -7.96
C GLY A 59 -9.62 -11.61 -8.24
N GLY A 60 -8.45 -11.46 -7.62
CA GLY A 60 -7.33 -12.37 -7.75
C GLY A 60 -6.51 -12.18 -9.03
N PHE A 61 -5.68 -13.18 -9.29
CA PHE A 61 -4.78 -13.24 -10.41
C PHE A 61 -5.49 -13.77 -11.66
N THR A 62 -5.22 -13.18 -12.84
CA THR A 62 -5.66 -13.78 -14.11
C THR A 62 -4.80 -15.00 -14.46
N GLU A 63 -5.32 -15.94 -15.27
CA GLU A 63 -4.58 -17.17 -15.67
C GLU A 63 -3.23 -16.90 -16.34
N GLU A 64 -3.10 -15.77 -17.04
CA GLU A 64 -1.86 -15.35 -17.69
C GLU A 64 -0.83 -14.71 -16.74
N SER A 65 -1.18 -14.49 -15.48
CA SER A 65 -0.32 -13.75 -14.55
C SER A 65 0.82 -14.62 -14.00
N LYS A 66 1.96 -13.98 -13.71
CA LYS A 66 3.01 -14.62 -12.90
C LYS A 66 2.74 -14.38 -11.42
N HIS A 67 1.99 -15.28 -10.80
CA HIS A 67 1.70 -15.32 -9.35
C HIS A 67 2.96 -15.23 -8.45
N SER A 68 4.16 -15.48 -8.99
CA SER A 68 5.43 -15.47 -8.25
C SER A 68 6.09 -14.11 -8.13
N GLN A 69 5.62 -13.06 -8.80
CA GLN A 69 6.28 -11.75 -8.78
C GLN A 69 5.28 -10.60 -8.85
N VAL A 70 4.79 -10.16 -7.70
CA VAL A 70 3.96 -8.94 -7.57
C VAL A 70 4.86 -7.76 -7.20
N LEU A 71 4.62 -6.60 -7.80
CA LEU A 71 5.31 -5.36 -7.46
C LEU A 71 4.42 -4.54 -6.55
N LEU A 72 4.97 -4.11 -5.41
CA LEU A 72 4.37 -3.13 -4.52
C LEU A 72 5.15 -1.83 -4.64
N PHE A 73 4.50 -0.78 -5.10
CA PHE A 73 5.03 0.57 -5.11
C PHE A 73 4.45 1.34 -3.92
N ARG A 74 5.34 1.77 -3.04
CA ARG A 74 5.01 2.60 -1.88
C ARG A 74 5.63 3.98 -2.05
N ARG A 75 4.82 5.02 -1.98
CA ARG A 75 5.32 6.39 -2.05
C ARG A 75 5.98 6.76 -0.73
N VAL A 76 7.27 7.09 -0.77
CA VAL A 76 8.04 7.49 0.43
C VAL A 76 8.22 9.02 0.48
N SER A 77 8.23 9.70 -0.68
CA SER A 77 8.23 11.16 -0.77
C SER A 77 7.53 11.65 -2.05
N GLN A 78 7.54 12.98 -2.29
CA GLN A 78 7.01 13.52 -3.54
C GLN A 78 7.70 12.95 -4.78
N ASP A 79 9.01 12.68 -4.70
CA ASP A 79 9.86 12.27 -5.83
C ASP A 79 10.35 10.81 -5.75
N TRP A 80 10.16 10.15 -4.60
CA TRP A 80 10.64 8.77 -4.37
C TRP A 80 9.50 7.80 -4.11
N ALA A 81 9.47 6.73 -4.91
CA ALA A 81 8.65 5.56 -4.69
C ALA A 81 9.56 4.34 -4.46
N GLN A 82 9.33 3.63 -3.36
CA GLN A 82 9.95 2.34 -3.09
C GLN A 82 9.22 1.26 -3.86
N ALA A 83 9.94 0.46 -4.63
CA ALA A 83 9.38 -0.69 -5.34
C ALA A 83 9.86 -2.00 -4.68
N LYS A 84 8.95 -2.78 -4.13
CA LYS A 84 9.22 -4.10 -3.55
C LYS A 84 8.70 -5.21 -4.46
N VAL A 85 9.54 -6.20 -4.75
CA VAL A 85 9.12 -7.42 -5.45
C VAL A 85 8.72 -8.46 -4.41
N ILE A 86 7.52 -9.00 -4.52
CA ILE A 86 6.94 -9.92 -3.54
C ILE A 86 6.55 -11.21 -4.26
N ASP A 87 7.01 -12.35 -3.73
CA ASP A 87 6.66 -13.67 -4.26
C ASP A 87 5.42 -14.21 -3.55
N VAL A 88 4.26 -13.82 -4.05
CA VAL A 88 2.96 -14.19 -3.47
C VAL A 88 2.74 -15.71 -3.53
N LYS A 89 3.25 -16.40 -4.56
CA LYS A 89 3.18 -17.86 -4.65
C LYS A 89 3.90 -18.54 -3.50
N LYS A 90 5.09 -18.06 -3.11
CA LYS A 90 5.80 -18.59 -1.93
C LYS A 90 5.04 -18.31 -0.65
N MET A 91 4.52 -17.09 -0.48
CA MET A 91 3.75 -16.70 0.71
C MET A 91 2.50 -17.57 0.90
N LEU A 92 1.74 -17.81 -0.17
CA LEU A 92 0.55 -18.67 -0.13
C LEU A 92 0.91 -20.15 0.12
N ASN A 93 1.96 -20.66 -0.51
CA ASN A 93 2.35 -22.07 -0.39
C ASN A 93 2.99 -22.42 0.96
N GLN A 94 3.76 -21.51 1.55
CA GLN A 94 4.48 -21.76 2.80
C GLN A 94 3.60 -21.54 4.05
N LYS A 95 2.32 -21.14 3.87
CA LYS A 95 1.42 -20.69 4.95
C LYS A 95 2.03 -19.60 5.84
N THR A 96 3.02 -18.86 5.33
CA THR A 96 3.66 -17.73 6.03
C THR A 96 2.80 -16.47 5.91
N LEU A 97 1.50 -16.59 6.22
CA LEU A 97 0.55 -15.48 6.29
C LEU A 97 0.95 -14.46 7.38
N ALA A 98 1.79 -14.86 8.34
CA ALA A 98 2.35 -13.98 9.34
C ALA A 98 3.32 -12.93 8.76
N GLU A 99 3.89 -13.16 7.56
CA GLU A 99 4.73 -12.19 6.85
C GLU A 99 3.94 -11.36 5.82
N ASP A 100 2.60 -11.39 5.88
CA ASP A 100 1.80 -10.63 4.93
C ASP A 100 2.02 -9.12 5.09
N ILE A 101 2.23 -8.47 3.96
CA ILE A 101 2.62 -7.08 3.92
C ILE A 101 1.35 -6.26 4.05
N HIS A 102 1.29 -5.47 5.11
CA HIS A 102 0.21 -4.53 5.33
C HIS A 102 0.38 -3.36 4.37
N LEU A 103 -0.69 -3.07 3.64
CA LEU A 103 -0.72 -1.95 2.70
C LEU A 103 -0.90 -0.65 3.45
N GLN A 104 -0.36 0.41 2.86
CA GLN A 104 -0.53 1.77 3.30
C GLN A 104 -1.37 2.55 2.29
N SER A 105 -2.02 3.60 2.78
CA SER A 105 -2.78 4.49 1.90
C SER A 105 -1.89 5.05 0.79
N GLY A 106 -2.34 4.93 -0.46
CA GLY A 106 -1.63 5.34 -1.65
C GLY A 106 -0.70 4.27 -2.24
N ASP A 107 -0.63 3.07 -1.67
CA ASP A 107 0.15 1.97 -2.25
C ASP A 107 -0.44 1.55 -3.61
N MET A 108 0.45 1.19 -4.54
CA MET A 108 0.09 0.64 -5.85
C MET A 108 0.64 -0.78 -5.99
N ILE A 109 -0.26 -1.72 -6.20
CA ILE A 109 0.03 -3.11 -6.49
C ILE A 109 0.00 -3.29 -8.01
N PHE A 110 1.07 -3.83 -8.56
CA PHE A 110 1.17 -4.11 -9.98
C PHE A 110 1.53 -5.58 -10.20
N VAL A 111 0.66 -6.29 -10.91
CA VAL A 111 0.87 -7.68 -11.29
C VAL A 111 1.33 -7.75 -12.74
N PRO A 112 2.59 -8.15 -13.00
CA PRO A 112 3.11 -8.17 -14.34
C PRO A 112 2.66 -9.41 -15.13
N GLN A 113 2.46 -9.25 -16.45
CA GLN A 113 2.21 -10.37 -17.37
C GLN A 113 3.47 -11.22 -17.60
N ASN A 114 4.65 -10.62 -17.45
CA ASN A 114 5.96 -11.24 -17.72
C ASN A 114 6.92 -11.07 -16.53
N ARG A 115 8.08 -11.75 -16.56
CA ARG A 115 9.10 -11.61 -15.49
C ARG A 115 9.42 -10.15 -15.19
N VAL A 116 9.52 -9.81 -13.91
CA VAL A 116 9.89 -8.47 -13.42
C VAL A 116 11.23 -8.00 -14.00
N SER A 117 12.15 -8.91 -14.33
CA SER A 117 13.41 -8.59 -15.02
C SER A 117 13.22 -7.83 -16.35
N LYS A 118 12.10 -8.03 -17.05
CA LYS A 118 11.77 -7.25 -18.27
C LYS A 118 11.27 -5.84 -17.94
N ILE A 119 10.61 -5.68 -16.79
CA ILE A 119 10.03 -4.41 -16.33
C ILE A 119 11.08 -3.55 -15.63
N ARG A 120 12.10 -4.13 -15.00
CA ARG A 120 13.25 -3.40 -14.41
C ARG A 120 13.93 -2.46 -15.40
N LYS A 121 13.87 -2.73 -16.71
CA LYS A 121 14.38 -1.82 -17.75
C LYS A 121 13.61 -0.49 -17.83
N PHE A 122 12.37 -0.47 -17.35
CA PHE A 122 11.46 0.66 -17.39
C PHE A 122 11.23 1.30 -16.00
N ILE A 123 11.76 0.70 -14.93
CA ILE A 123 11.70 1.25 -13.58
C ILE A 123 13.07 1.86 -13.26
N PRO A 124 13.17 3.18 -13.01
CA PRO A 124 14.43 3.80 -12.64
C PRO A 124 14.98 3.18 -11.35
N THR A 125 16.25 2.79 -11.40
CA THR A 125 16.98 2.08 -10.32
C THR A 125 17.08 2.87 -9.02
N ALA A 126 16.76 4.17 -9.02
CA ALA A 126 16.80 5.05 -7.85
C ALA A 126 15.84 4.61 -6.72
N GLY A 127 14.75 3.88 -7.01
CA GLY A 127 13.77 3.42 -6.01
C GLY A 127 13.94 1.98 -5.48
N LEU A 128 14.96 1.25 -5.95
CA LEU A 128 15.19 -0.18 -5.63
C LEU A 128 16.32 -0.40 -4.60
N SER A 129 16.91 0.67 -4.05
CA SER A 129 18.20 0.61 -3.32
C SER A 129 18.14 0.15 -1.86
N MET A 130 17.02 -0.35 -1.36
CA MET A 130 16.95 -0.91 0.00
C MET A 130 16.30 -2.29 -0.09
N TYR A 131 17.01 -3.31 0.40
CA TYR A 131 16.75 -4.75 0.30
C TYR A 131 17.37 -5.48 -0.91
N SER A 132 18.70 -5.43 -0.98
CA SER A 132 19.45 -6.68 -1.23
C SER A 132 19.73 -7.30 0.15
N PRO A 133 19.33 -8.56 0.43
CA PRO A 133 19.93 -9.26 1.56
C PRO A 133 21.43 -9.40 1.24
N ILE A 134 22.27 -8.99 2.19
CA ILE A 134 23.71 -9.23 2.14
C ILE A 134 23.91 -10.75 2.31
N PRO A 135 24.83 -11.39 1.56
CA PRO A 135 25.12 -12.82 1.67
C PRO A 135 25.59 -13.25 3.07
#